data_AF-A0A4P8EK96-F1
#
_entry.id   AF-A0A4P8EK96-F1
#
_cell.length_a   1.000
_cell.length_b   1.000
_cell.length_c   1.000
_cell.angle_alpha   90.00
_cell.angle_beta   90.00
_cell.angle_gamma   90.00
#
_symmetry.space_group_name_H-M   'P 1'
#
loop_
_entity.id
_entity.type
_entity.pdbx_description
1 polymer ?
#
loop_
_entity_poly.entity_id
_entity_poly.type
_entity_poly.pdbx_seq_one_letter_code
_entity_poly.pdbx_strand_id
1 'polypeptide(L)'
;MSSRAVSAVLKIEDAIERELEGKVQKREITEVARRITQIAVSEQFSGPMPHPKHLREYDEILPGAAERILSMAEQNLEHSMGMDRTVIAAEIEDTKRGMRYGACLFFALILGAFASLFVTNNPIVPGLFLGAAAIGGIVSFIKGRNGK
;
A
#
# COMPACT_ATOMS: atom_id res chain seq x y z
N MET A 1 18.73 3.15 -13.11
CA MET A 1 19.13 3.08 -11.68
C MET A 1 20.66 2.97 -11.44
N SER A 2 21.52 3.00 -12.47
CA SER A 2 22.96 2.73 -12.32
C SER A 2 23.84 3.94 -11.93
N SER A 3 23.44 5.18 -12.24
CA SER A 3 24.30 6.36 -12.08
C SER A 3 24.57 6.79 -10.62
N ARG A 4 23.61 6.60 -9.71
CA ARG A 4 23.78 6.95 -8.28
C ARG A 4 24.67 5.96 -7.52
N ALA A 5 24.62 4.68 -7.87
CA ALA A 5 25.45 3.64 -7.26
C ALA A 5 26.92 3.82 -7.68
N VAL A 6 27.18 4.10 -8.96
CA VAL A 6 28.53 4.40 -9.46
C VAL A 6 29.08 5.68 -8.81
N SER A 7 28.26 6.72 -8.64
CA SER A 7 28.67 7.94 -7.95
C SER A 7 28.98 7.72 -6.45
N ALA A 8 28.25 6.81 -5.79
CA ALA A 8 28.52 6.46 -4.39
C ALA A 8 29.82 5.67 -4.25
N VAL A 9 30.10 4.74 -5.16
CA VAL A 9 31.35 3.97 -5.19
C VAL A 9 32.56 4.89 -5.43
N LEU A 10 32.48 5.79 -6.41
CA LEU A 10 33.57 6.75 -6.68
C LEU A 10 33.84 7.70 -5.50
N LYS A 11 32.79 8.09 -4.76
CA LYS A 11 32.94 8.91 -3.54
C LYS A 11 33.59 8.13 -2.39
N ILE A 12 33.34 6.83 -2.31
CA ILE A 12 33.95 5.96 -1.30
C ILE A 12 35.43 5.73 -1.65
N GLU A 13 35.76 5.53 -2.93
CA GLU A 13 37.15 5.43 -3.41
C GLU A 13 37.95 6.70 -3.11
N ASP A 14 37.43 7.88 -3.45
CA ASP A 14 38.09 9.18 -3.16
C ASP A 14 38.25 9.45 -1.65
N ALA A 15 37.26 9.07 -0.84
CA ALA A 15 37.31 9.24 0.61
C ALA A 15 38.35 8.32 1.27
N ILE A 16 38.50 7.10 0.74
CA ILE A 16 39.50 6.13 1.18
C ILE A 16 40.90 6.60 0.76
N GLU A 17 41.07 7.12 -0.44
CA GLU A 17 42.37 7.61 -0.94
C GLU A 17 42.87 8.81 -0.12
N ARG A 18 41.99 9.75 0.26
CA ARG A 18 42.33 10.89 1.13
C ARG A 18 42.70 10.50 2.56
N GLU A 19 42.02 9.53 3.15
CA GLU A 19 42.31 9.08 4.53
C GLU A 19 43.57 8.20 4.59
N LEU A 20 43.94 7.56 3.47
CA LEU A 20 45.12 6.68 3.39
C LEU A 20 46.39 7.39 2.91
N GLU A 21 46.30 8.63 2.41
CA GLU A 21 47.40 9.40 1.80
C GLU A 21 48.56 9.79 2.75
N GLY A 22 48.54 9.33 4.01
CA GLY A 22 49.62 9.62 4.95
C GLY A 22 49.96 8.53 5.96
N LYS A 23 49.34 7.33 5.92
CA LYS A 23 49.52 6.34 7.01
C LYS A 23 49.65 4.86 6.62
N VAL A 24 49.61 4.46 5.36
CA VAL A 24 49.66 3.02 5.02
C VAL A 24 50.60 2.71 3.85
N GLN A 25 51.53 1.77 4.07
CA GLN A 25 52.37 1.20 3.03
C GLN A 25 51.46 0.49 2.00
N LYS A 26 51.64 0.83 0.72
CA LYS A 26 50.83 0.45 -0.46
C LYS A 26 50.54 -1.06 -0.66
N ARG A 27 51.10 -1.95 0.18
CA ARG A 27 50.88 -3.41 0.16
C ARG A 27 49.68 -3.91 0.98
N GLU A 28 49.27 -3.21 2.04
CA GLU A 28 48.14 -3.66 2.88
C GLU A 28 46.78 -3.16 2.37
N ILE A 29 46.77 -2.07 1.59
CA ILE A 29 45.55 -1.45 1.05
C ILE A 29 44.79 -2.44 0.14
N THR A 30 45.50 -3.24 -0.65
CA THR A 30 44.90 -4.21 -1.56
C THR A 30 44.29 -5.41 -0.83
N GLU A 31 44.86 -5.84 0.30
CA GLU A 31 44.32 -6.96 1.08
C GLU A 31 43.09 -6.54 1.90
N VAL A 32 43.14 -5.34 2.50
CA VAL A 32 42.01 -4.77 3.25
C VAL A 32 40.85 -4.44 2.32
N ALA A 33 41.10 -3.85 1.15
CA ALA A 33 40.07 -3.59 0.15
C ALA A 33 39.38 -4.88 -0.34
N ARG A 34 40.14 -5.98 -0.48
CA ARG A 34 39.61 -7.29 -0.89
C ARG A 34 38.73 -7.93 0.19
N ARG A 35 39.11 -7.81 1.48
CA ARG A 35 38.29 -8.28 2.60
C ARG A 35 37.01 -7.45 2.76
N ILE A 36 37.08 -6.13 2.58
CA ILE A 36 35.91 -5.25 2.67
C ILE A 36 34.95 -5.46 1.49
N THR A 37 35.46 -5.68 0.27
CA THR A 37 34.61 -6.05 -0.88
C THR A 37 33.97 -7.42 -0.70
N GLN A 38 34.66 -8.39 -0.08
CA GLN A 38 34.06 -9.68 0.25
C GLN A 38 32.91 -9.56 1.27
N ILE A 39 33.03 -8.66 2.24
CA ILE A 39 31.98 -8.36 3.23
C ILE A 39 30.84 -7.55 2.59
N ALA A 40 31.13 -6.63 1.66
CA ALA A 40 30.11 -5.85 0.95
C ALA A 40 29.30 -6.67 -0.06
N VAL A 41 29.84 -7.80 -0.54
CA VAL A 41 29.13 -8.78 -1.39
C VAL A 41 28.29 -9.76 -0.54
N SER A 42 28.36 -9.70 0.80
CA SER A 42 27.46 -10.41 1.72
C SER A 42 26.04 -9.86 1.62
N GLU A 43 25.33 -10.27 0.57
CA GLU A 43 23.91 -10.57 0.57
C GLU A 43 23.00 -9.46 1.11
N GLN A 44 23.01 -8.30 0.45
CA GLN A 44 21.85 -7.41 0.46
C GLN A 44 20.75 -8.01 -0.44
N PHE A 45 20.13 -9.10 0.03
CA PHE A 45 18.90 -9.60 -0.61
C PHE A 45 17.70 -8.92 0.06
N SER A 46 17.19 -7.88 -0.59
CA SER A 46 15.94 -7.24 -0.21
C SER A 46 14.80 -7.92 -0.95
N GLY A 47 14.13 -8.83 -0.25
CA GLY A 47 12.91 -9.49 -0.68
C GLY A 47 12.22 -10.09 0.56
N PRO A 48 10.90 -10.29 0.53
CA PRO A 48 10.14 -10.81 1.68
C PRO A 48 10.50 -12.27 2.04
N MET A 49 11.30 -12.93 1.20
CA MET A 49 11.70 -14.33 1.36
C MET A 49 13.21 -14.41 1.64
N PRO A 50 13.63 -15.23 2.64
CA PRO A 50 15.04 -15.47 2.91
C PRO A 50 15.72 -16.07 1.67
N HIS A 51 16.99 -15.70 1.44
CA HIS A 51 17.74 -16.21 0.29
C HIS A 51 17.69 -17.75 0.25
N PRO A 52 17.52 -18.40 -0.92
CA PRO A 52 17.34 -19.86 -1.01
C PRO A 52 18.44 -20.67 -0.33
N LYS A 53 19.65 -20.10 -0.26
CA LYS A 53 20.78 -20.67 0.45
C LYS A 53 20.54 -20.76 1.97
N HIS A 54 19.92 -19.75 2.58
CA HIS A 54 19.55 -19.74 3.99
C HIS A 54 18.46 -20.77 4.28
N LEU A 55 17.46 -20.92 3.40
CA LEU A 55 16.43 -21.96 3.56
C LEU A 55 17.03 -23.37 3.58
N ARG A 56 18.03 -23.63 2.74
CA ARG A 56 18.75 -24.91 2.74
C ARG A 56 19.56 -25.11 4.03
N GLU A 57 20.24 -24.07 4.51
CA GLU A 57 20.97 -24.11 5.78
C GLU A 57 20.03 -24.36 6.98
N TYR A 58 18.82 -23.78 6.98
CA TYR A 58 17.80 -24.08 8.00
C TYR A 58 17.35 -25.54 7.97
N ASP A 59 17.18 -26.12 6.77
CA ASP A 59 16.77 -27.51 6.61
C ASP A 59 17.89 -28.51 6.98
N GLU A 60 19.16 -28.12 6.77
CA GLU A 60 20.34 -28.88 7.21
C GLU A 60 20.47 -28.90 8.75
N ILE A 61 20.08 -27.80 9.44
CA ILE A 61 20.09 -27.72 10.91
C ILE A 61 18.90 -28.49 11.51
N LEU A 62 17.71 -28.33 10.93
CA LEU A 62 16.49 -28.99 11.35
C LEU A 62 15.74 -29.50 10.11
N PRO A 63 15.75 -30.82 9.86
CA PRO A 63 15.08 -31.40 8.69
C PRO A 63 13.59 -31.05 8.67
N GLY A 64 13.11 -30.48 7.57
CA GLY A 64 11.73 -30.03 7.39
C GLY A 64 11.47 -28.58 7.84
N ALA A 65 12.49 -27.84 8.27
CA ALA A 65 12.34 -26.43 8.66
C ALA A 65 11.95 -25.55 7.47
N ALA A 66 12.52 -25.79 6.28
CA ALA A 66 12.22 -24.99 5.09
C ALA A 66 10.74 -25.12 4.70
N GLU A 67 10.20 -26.34 4.69
CA GLU A 67 8.78 -26.63 4.41
C GLU A 67 7.86 -25.93 5.41
N ARG A 68 8.22 -25.97 6.71
CA ARG A 68 7.42 -25.33 7.76
C ARG A 68 7.41 -23.80 7.65
N ILE A 69 8.52 -23.20 7.24
CA ILE A 69 8.62 -21.75 7.00
C ILE A 69 7.79 -21.35 5.78
N LEU A 70 7.89 -22.09 4.68
CA LEU A 70 7.11 -21.86 3.47
C LEU A 70 5.61 -22.02 3.73
N SER A 71 5.21 -23.11 4.39
CA SER A 71 3.83 -23.36 4.78
C SER A 71 3.28 -22.26 5.68
N MET A 72 4.07 -21.77 6.64
CA MET A 72 3.68 -20.65 7.49
C MET A 72 3.49 -19.35 6.67
N ALA A 73 4.38 -19.09 5.71
CA ALA A 73 4.25 -17.93 4.82
C ALA A 73 3.00 -18.03 3.93
N GLU A 74 2.72 -19.20 3.37
CA GLU A 74 1.52 -19.47 2.58
C GLU A 74 0.24 -19.29 3.40
N GLN A 75 0.19 -19.84 4.61
CA GLN A 75 -0.95 -19.67 5.52
C GLN A 75 -1.16 -18.19 5.88
N ASN A 76 -0.08 -17.45 6.11
CA ASN A 76 -0.18 -16.04 6.43
C ASN A 76 -0.66 -15.22 5.21
N LEU A 77 -0.21 -15.57 4.00
CA LEU A 77 -0.71 -14.98 2.76
C LEU A 77 -2.18 -15.29 2.53
N GLU A 78 -2.60 -16.54 2.72
CA GLU A 78 -4.00 -16.95 2.60
C GLU A 78 -4.88 -16.22 3.62
N HIS A 79 -4.42 -16.10 4.86
CA HIS A 79 -5.11 -15.34 5.89
C HIS A 79 -5.24 -13.86 5.51
N SER A 80 -4.15 -13.23 5.05
CA SER A 80 -4.16 -11.83 4.60
C SER A 80 -5.12 -11.63 3.42
N MET A 81 -5.06 -12.50 2.42
CA MET A 81 -5.98 -12.46 1.28
C MET A 81 -7.44 -12.68 1.72
N GLY A 82 -7.67 -13.54 2.71
CA GLY A 82 -9.00 -13.76 3.31
C GLY A 82 -9.54 -12.52 4.02
N MET A 83 -8.69 -11.83 4.79
CA MET A 83 -9.03 -10.55 5.41
C MET A 83 -9.34 -9.48 4.36
N ASP A 84 -8.47 -9.32 3.35
CA ASP A 84 -8.66 -8.35 2.27
C ASP A 84 -9.99 -8.58 1.54
N ARG A 85 -10.30 -9.83 1.20
CA ARG A 85 -11.60 -10.20 0.59
C ARG A 85 -12.77 -9.82 1.48
N THR A 86 -12.67 -10.06 2.78
CA THR A 86 -13.75 -9.77 3.73
C THR A 86 -13.97 -8.27 3.88
N VAL A 87 -12.88 -7.49 3.98
CA VAL A 87 -12.92 -6.04 4.06
C VAL A 87 -13.53 -5.43 2.80
N ILE A 88 -13.06 -5.87 1.61
CA ILE A 88 -13.61 -5.41 0.33
C ILE A 88 -15.10 -5.77 0.21
N ALA A 89 -15.49 -6.98 0.60
CA ALA A 89 -16.89 -7.40 0.57
C ALA A 89 -17.76 -6.55 1.49
N ALA A 90 -17.30 -6.26 2.70
CA ALA A 90 -17.99 -5.39 3.65
C ALA A 90 -18.12 -3.96 3.12
N GLU A 91 -17.06 -3.40 2.53
CA GLU A 91 -17.07 -2.05 1.94
C GLU A 91 -18.04 -1.92 0.76
N ILE A 92 -18.11 -2.95 -0.10
CA ILE A 92 -19.09 -3.04 -1.19
C ILE A 92 -20.51 -3.09 -0.62
N GLU A 93 -20.73 -3.89 0.42
CA GLU A 93 -22.04 -4.02 1.04
C GLU A 93 -22.48 -2.72 1.70
N ASP A 94 -21.61 -2.06 2.45
CA ASP A 94 -21.87 -0.76 3.08
C ASP A 94 -22.15 0.34 2.05
N THR A 95 -21.39 0.35 0.95
CA THR A 95 -21.63 1.27 -0.18
C THR A 95 -23.00 1.02 -0.81
N LYS A 96 -23.37 -0.25 -1.02
CA LYS A 96 -24.67 -0.64 -1.59
C LYS A 96 -25.82 -0.29 -0.67
N ARG A 97 -25.67 -0.49 0.65
CA ARG A 97 -26.67 -0.11 1.65
C ARG A 97 -26.82 1.41 1.73
N GLY A 98 -25.71 2.14 1.76
CA GLY A 98 -25.70 3.61 1.72
C GLY A 98 -26.40 4.17 0.48
N MET A 99 -26.14 3.61 -0.70
CA MET A 99 -26.81 3.98 -1.95
C MET A 99 -28.33 3.76 -1.89
N ARG A 100 -28.78 2.64 -1.31
CA ARG A 100 -30.22 2.35 -1.14
C ARG A 100 -30.90 3.36 -0.23
N TYR A 101 -30.32 3.64 0.93
CA TYR A 101 -30.89 4.63 1.84
C TYR A 101 -30.87 6.05 1.25
N GLY A 102 -29.80 6.41 0.54
CA GLY A 102 -29.72 7.68 -0.19
C GLY A 102 -30.79 7.81 -1.28
N ALA A 103 -31.02 6.75 -2.07
CA ALA A 103 -32.08 6.72 -3.07
C ALA A 103 -33.46 6.84 -2.43
N CYS A 104 -33.75 6.10 -1.35
CA CYS A 104 -35.01 6.21 -0.61
C CYS A 104 -35.25 7.64 -0.09
N LEU A 105 -34.22 8.27 0.50
CA LEU A 105 -34.32 9.64 0.99
C LEU A 105 -34.56 10.64 -0.16
N PHE A 106 -33.87 10.47 -1.28
CA PHE A 106 -34.05 11.31 -2.47
C PHE A 106 -35.49 11.22 -3.01
N PHE A 107 -36.05 10.01 -3.13
CA PHE A 107 -37.45 9.82 -3.51
C PHE A 107 -38.41 10.41 -2.48
N ALA A 108 -38.13 10.26 -1.18
CA ALA A 108 -38.95 10.85 -0.13
C ALA A 108 -38.98 12.39 -0.21
N LEU A 109 -37.86 13.04 -0.55
CA LEU A 109 -37.81 14.49 -0.75
C LEU A 109 -38.64 14.94 -1.97
N ILE A 110 -38.60 14.19 -3.07
CA ILE A 110 -39.43 14.48 -4.26
C ILE A 110 -40.92 14.32 -3.94
N LEU A 111 -41.29 13.24 -3.25
CA LEU A 111 -42.68 13.01 -2.83
C LEU A 111 -43.13 14.08 -1.83
N GLY A 112 -42.26 14.50 -0.90
CA GLY A 112 -42.51 15.59 0.03
C GLY A 112 -42.72 16.93 -0.69
N ALA A 113 -41.93 17.23 -1.71
CA ALA A 113 -42.12 18.41 -2.56
C ALA A 113 -43.49 18.37 -3.24
N PHE A 114 -43.87 17.23 -3.84
CA PHE A 114 -45.16 17.07 -4.50
C PHE A 114 -46.34 17.18 -3.53
N ALA A 115 -46.27 16.53 -2.36
CA ALA A 115 -47.29 16.62 -1.31
C ALA A 115 -47.44 18.05 -0.76
N SER A 116 -46.34 18.80 -0.65
CA SER A 116 -46.37 20.18 -0.14
C SER A 116 -47.18 21.14 -1.01
N LEU A 117 -47.31 20.86 -2.32
CA LEU A 117 -48.16 21.64 -3.23
C LEU A 117 -49.65 21.54 -2.90
N PHE A 118 -50.10 20.43 -2.31
CA PHE A 118 -51.50 20.23 -1.93
C PHE A 118 -51.84 20.80 -0.56
N VAL A 119 -50.83 20.94 0.31
CA VAL A 119 -51.01 21.41 1.70
C VAL A 119 -50.72 22.91 1.83
N THR A 120 -49.80 23.43 1.02
CA THR A 120 -49.31 24.81 1.16
C THR A 120 -49.49 25.56 -0.16
N ASN A 121 -50.11 26.74 -0.10
CA ASN A 121 -50.29 27.61 -1.27
C ASN A 121 -49.04 28.48 -1.55
N ASN A 122 -47.91 28.18 -0.89
CA ASN A 122 -46.66 28.93 -0.99
C ASN A 122 -45.63 28.14 -1.81
N PRO A 123 -45.11 28.70 -2.92
CA PRO A 123 -44.16 28.00 -3.80
C PRO A 123 -42.76 27.82 -3.19
N ILE A 124 -42.44 28.50 -2.08
CA ILE A 124 -41.10 28.43 -1.46
C ILE A 124 -40.85 27.04 -0.84
N VAL A 125 -41.87 26.43 -0.22
CA VAL A 125 -41.76 25.13 0.46
C VAL A 125 -41.35 23.99 -0.49
N PRO A 126 -42.04 23.73 -1.61
CA PRO A 126 -41.62 22.72 -2.58
C PRO A 126 -40.25 23.03 -3.20
N GLY A 127 -39.93 24.32 -3.40
CA GLY A 127 -38.61 24.75 -3.87
C GLY A 127 -37.48 24.37 -2.92
N LEU A 128 -37.71 24.45 -1.61
CA LEU A 128 -36.72 24.05 -0.60
C LEU A 128 -36.47 22.53 -0.60
N PHE A 129 -37.54 21.73 -0.71
CA PHE A 129 -37.42 20.27 -0.81
C PHE A 129 -36.67 19.82 -2.08
N LEU A 130 -36.99 20.42 -3.22
CA LEU A 130 -36.29 20.15 -4.48
C LEU A 130 -34.84 20.63 -4.46
N GLY A 131 -34.57 21.79 -3.87
CA GLY A 131 -33.21 22.31 -3.69
C GLY A 131 -32.34 21.38 -2.85
N ALA A 132 -32.88 20.89 -1.72
CA ALA A 132 -32.19 19.90 -0.88
C ALA A 132 -31.93 18.57 -1.62
N ALA A 133 -32.91 18.08 -2.38
CA ALA A 133 -32.75 16.88 -3.20
C ALA A 133 -31.66 17.06 -4.28
N ALA A 134 -31.65 18.21 -4.97
CA ALA A 134 -30.67 18.51 -6.02
C ALA A 134 -29.24 18.57 -5.47
N ILE A 135 -29.01 19.29 -4.37
CA ILE A 135 -27.68 19.36 -3.73
C ILE A 135 -27.23 17.96 -3.28
N GLY A 136 -28.12 17.21 -2.62
CA GLY A 136 -27.82 15.84 -2.19
C GLY A 136 -27.48 14.91 -3.35
N GLY A 137 -28.24 15.00 -4.45
CA GLY A 137 -28.02 14.22 -5.68
C GLY A 137 -26.68 14.55 -6.35
N ILE A 138 -26.34 15.83 -6.48
CA ILE A 138 -25.06 16.27 -7.06
C ILE A 138 -23.88 15.76 -6.23
N VAL A 139 -23.94 15.91 -4.90
CA VAL A 139 -22.87 15.43 -4.00
C VAL A 139 -22.71 13.91 -4.10
N SER A 140 -23.83 13.17 -4.16
CA SER A 140 -23.81 11.71 -4.35
C SER A 140 -23.17 11.32 -5.69
N PHE A 141 -23.52 12.01 -6.78
CA PHE A 141 -22.97 11.74 -8.11
C PHE A 141 -21.47 12.05 -8.21
N ILE A 142 -21.01 13.12 -7.57
CA ILE A 142 -19.57 13.46 -7.50
C ILE A 142 -18.80 12.41 -6.69
N LYS A 143 -19.31 12.00 -5.53
CA LYS A 143 -18.66 10.98 -4.69
C LYS A 143 -18.66 9.61 -5.39
N GLY A 144 -19.73 9.26 -6.10
CA GLY A 144 -19.80 8.05 -6.93
C GLY A 144 -18.83 8.06 -8.11
N ARG A 145 -18.53 9.22 -8.70
CA ARG A 145 -17.55 9.36 -9.79
C ARG A 145 -16.09 9.26 -9.33
N ASN A 146 -15.81 9.70 -8.10
CA ASN A 146 -14.45 9.75 -7.54
C ASN A 146 -14.06 8.49 -6.73
N GLY A 147 -14.94 7.49 -6.62
CA GLY A 147 -14.60 6.19 -6.05
C GLY A 147 -13.66 5.42 -6.98
N LYS A 148 -12.36 5.69 -6.87
CA LYS A 148 -11.31 4.71 -7.14
C LYS A 148 -11.10 3.85 -5.91
#